data_AF-W4VBA6-F1
#
_entry.id   AF-W4VBA6-F1
#
_cell.length_a   1.000
_cell.length_b   1.000
_cell.length_c   1.000
_cell.angle_alpha   90.00
_cell.angle_beta   90.00
_cell.angle_gamma   90.00
#
_symmetry.space_group_name_H-M   'P 1'
#
loop_
_entity.id
_entity.type
_entity.pdbx_description
1 polymer ?
#
loop_
_entity_poly.entity_id
_entity_poly.type
_entity_poly.pdbx_seq_one_letter_code
_entity_poly.pdbx_strand_id
1 'polypeptide(L)'
;MNISIINISLLMKMAVNPSLVKKALQVHKLLSENEEYRPINLIRSIYHAFKNERILQHQNTFVLSSFIPPINTRAFDSLFDGIPGSGSNLFDNLVKGRRKFPVWVNIDVTSRYPNNRETNDSTGSFEGQKNSFNDMEKESLISLVNEIQDMGVGIIGFAGGEPLLRNDLEEIIGNIDNRSVSYVYSTGYGLTSQRARDLKSAGLYGMIIDFQSMIESEHNERMGFNGAYHYAINAIENSKKAELYTVTRTFCSRELLKGEKMKKFIKFLGQCGVDEVRLMEPKPFGRSGRINRDELLTDDELKELIELHILYNKDGNFPKVSVLPYFESQEMFGCGAAGYYSFIDGRGDLYPCDYIPFNFGNVFETPIKALWKKMYKSFEEPRGDCCSQVYFKQMGHDKFQQYPQRMKVLPENCRRCNGQDLPGFYRMVKGEKI
;
A
#
# COMPACT_ATOMS: atom_id res chain seq x y z
N MET A 1 27.75 -6.94 6.29
CA MET A 1 26.28 -6.94 6.05
C MET A 1 25.65 -7.63 7.25
N ASN A 2 24.93 -6.89 8.11
CA ASN A 2 24.22 -7.43 9.26
C ASN A 2 22.78 -7.75 8.83
N ILE A 3 22.55 -8.95 8.28
CA ILE A 3 21.20 -9.48 8.06
C ILE A 3 20.69 -9.99 9.40
N SER A 4 19.43 -9.69 9.75
CA SER A 4 18.79 -10.28 10.93
C SER A 4 18.92 -11.81 10.91
N ILE A 5 19.42 -12.40 12.00
CA ILE A 5 19.58 -13.86 12.14
C ILE A 5 18.26 -14.59 11.84
N ILE A 6 17.14 -13.93 12.13
CA ILE A 6 15.77 -14.40 11.92
C ILE A 6 15.51 -14.76 10.44
N ASN A 7 16.13 -14.05 9.49
CA ASN A 7 15.88 -14.27 8.07
C ASN A 7 16.82 -15.33 7.44
N ILE A 8 17.88 -15.78 8.11
CA ILE A 8 18.94 -16.60 7.48
C ILE A 8 18.37 -17.85 6.82
N SER A 9 17.52 -18.60 7.53
CA SER A 9 16.90 -19.83 6.99
C SER A 9 16.06 -19.56 5.74
N LEU A 10 15.25 -18.51 5.74
CA LEU A 10 14.40 -18.15 4.60
C LEU A 10 15.21 -17.62 3.42
N LEU A 11 16.24 -16.81 3.68
CA LEU A 11 17.13 -16.31 2.65
C LEU A 11 17.91 -17.46 1.97
N MET A 12 18.33 -18.47 2.73
CA MET A 12 18.94 -19.67 2.16
C MET A 12 17.95 -20.43 1.27
N LYS A 13 16.69 -20.61 1.72
CA LYS A 13 15.63 -21.22 0.89
C LYS A 13 15.37 -20.42 -0.39
N MET A 14 15.38 -19.08 -0.31
CA MET A 14 15.20 -18.21 -1.48
C MET A 14 16.38 -18.28 -2.44
N ALA A 15 17.61 -18.32 -1.91
CA ALA A 15 18.83 -18.37 -2.71
C ALA A 15 18.97 -19.66 -3.53
N VAL A 16 18.37 -20.76 -3.06
CA VAL A 16 18.34 -22.04 -3.80
C VAL A 16 17.04 -22.27 -4.57
N ASN A 17 16.08 -21.35 -4.51
CA ASN A 17 14.82 -21.47 -5.24
C ASN A 17 15.07 -21.32 -6.76
N PRO A 18 14.83 -22.35 -7.59
CA PRO A 18 15.20 -22.31 -9.01
C PRO A 18 14.52 -21.18 -9.78
N SER A 19 13.27 -20.84 -9.43
CA SER A 19 12.53 -19.75 -10.06
C SER A 19 13.15 -18.40 -9.73
N LEU A 20 13.54 -18.16 -8.47
CA LEU A 20 14.17 -16.90 -8.06
C LEU A 20 15.57 -16.75 -8.66
N VAL A 21 16.36 -17.82 -8.69
CA VAL A 21 17.69 -17.81 -9.31
C VAL A 21 17.59 -17.52 -10.81
N LYS A 22 16.68 -18.20 -11.53
CA LYS A 22 16.45 -17.96 -12.96
C LYS A 22 16.06 -16.50 -13.23
N LYS A 23 15.16 -15.94 -12.42
CA LYS A 23 14.74 -14.53 -12.53
C LYS A 23 15.88 -13.56 -12.26
N ALA A 24 16.68 -13.80 -11.22
CA ALA A 24 17.85 -12.97 -10.92
C ALA A 24 18.86 -12.96 -12.08
N LEU A 25 19.11 -14.12 -12.71
CA LEU A 25 19.97 -14.22 -13.89
C LEU A 25 19.38 -13.49 -15.12
N GLN A 26 18.07 -13.56 -15.32
CA GLN A 26 17.38 -12.84 -16.40
C GLN A 26 17.47 -11.32 -16.21
N VAL A 27 17.18 -10.82 -15.02
CA VAL A 27 17.33 -9.40 -14.66
C VAL A 27 18.77 -8.94 -14.84
N HIS A 28 19.74 -9.72 -14.35
CA HIS A 28 21.16 -9.43 -14.52
C HIS A 28 21.55 -9.34 -15.99
N LYS A 29 21.09 -10.27 -16.84
CA LYS A 29 21.35 -10.25 -18.28
C LYS A 29 20.81 -8.98 -18.93
N LEU A 30 19.56 -8.62 -18.65
CA LEU A 30 18.91 -7.44 -19.22
C LEU A 30 19.60 -6.13 -18.81
N LEU A 31 20.00 -6.01 -17.54
CA LEU A 31 20.70 -4.82 -17.05
C LEU A 31 22.15 -4.73 -17.54
N SER A 32 22.78 -5.86 -17.88
CA SER A 32 24.15 -5.90 -18.43
C SER A 32 24.28 -5.31 -19.83
N GLU A 33 23.17 -4.96 -20.48
CA GLU A 33 23.19 -4.20 -21.75
C GLU A 33 23.57 -2.72 -21.55
N ASN A 34 23.63 -2.23 -20.30
CA ASN A 34 24.11 -0.89 -19.98
C ASN A 34 25.52 -0.94 -19.37
N GLU A 35 26.44 -0.13 -19.90
CA GLU A 35 27.85 -0.10 -19.48
C GLU A 35 28.07 0.46 -18.06
N GLU A 36 27.10 1.20 -17.50
CA GLU A 36 27.15 1.72 -16.14
C GLU A 36 26.67 0.70 -15.09
N TYR A 37 25.95 -0.35 -15.52
CA TYR A 37 25.44 -1.36 -14.61
C TYR A 37 26.56 -2.13 -13.92
N ARG A 38 26.49 -2.21 -12.60
CA ARG A 38 27.38 -3.02 -11.77
C ARG A 38 26.52 -3.94 -10.90
N PRO A 39 26.63 -5.28 -11.03
CA PRO A 39 25.81 -6.22 -10.25
C PRO A 39 25.91 -6.01 -8.75
N ILE A 40 27.10 -5.63 -8.25
CA ILE A 40 27.33 -5.35 -6.84
C ILE A 40 26.48 -4.19 -6.30
N ASN A 41 26.15 -3.20 -7.13
CA ASN A 41 25.32 -2.06 -6.73
C ASN A 41 23.86 -2.49 -6.57
N LEU A 42 23.35 -3.31 -7.50
CA LEU A 42 22.02 -3.90 -7.38
C LEU A 42 21.90 -4.83 -6.17
N ILE A 43 22.92 -5.65 -5.90
CA ILE A 43 22.94 -6.51 -4.70
C ILE A 43 22.91 -5.66 -3.43
N ARG A 44 23.68 -4.57 -3.39
CA ARG A 44 23.69 -3.64 -2.25
C ARG A 44 22.34 -2.93 -2.07
N SER A 45 21.68 -2.50 -3.14
CA SER A 45 20.37 -1.84 -3.05
C SER A 45 19.27 -2.82 -2.61
N ILE A 46 19.27 -4.05 -3.12
CA ILE A 46 18.36 -5.11 -2.65
C ILE A 46 18.61 -5.41 -1.17
N TYR A 47 19.87 -5.58 -0.76
CA TYR A 47 20.19 -5.76 0.65
C TYR A 47 19.72 -4.58 1.49
N HIS A 48 19.90 -3.34 1.03
CA HIS A 48 19.42 -2.14 1.73
C HIS A 48 17.91 -2.15 1.90
N ALA A 49 17.16 -2.55 0.88
CA ALA A 49 15.72 -2.71 0.95
C ALA A 49 15.28 -3.80 1.95
N PHE A 50 16.10 -4.85 2.14
CA PHE A 50 15.73 -6.03 2.92
C PHE A 50 16.30 -6.06 4.35
N LYS A 51 17.34 -5.27 4.65
CA LYS A 51 18.13 -5.39 5.90
C LYS A 51 17.31 -5.19 7.19
N ASN A 52 16.26 -4.39 7.13
CA ASN A 52 15.38 -4.10 8.27
C ASN A 52 14.03 -4.82 8.19
N GLU A 53 13.86 -5.69 7.19
CA GLU A 53 12.61 -6.43 7.01
C GLU A 53 12.68 -7.78 7.70
N ARG A 54 11.54 -8.26 8.20
CA ARG A 54 11.34 -9.67 8.54
C ARG A 54 10.55 -10.34 7.44
N ILE A 55 11.15 -11.34 6.80
CA ILE A 55 10.49 -12.12 5.74
C ILE A 55 9.61 -13.16 6.41
N LEU A 56 8.35 -13.23 6.01
CA LEU A 56 7.44 -14.30 6.43
C LEU A 56 7.25 -15.31 5.31
N GLN A 57 6.96 -16.55 5.69
CA GLN A 57 6.45 -17.54 4.77
C GLN A 57 4.94 -17.62 4.95
N HIS A 58 4.18 -17.38 3.89
CA HIS A 58 2.74 -17.58 3.86
C HIS A 58 2.41 -18.56 2.75
N GLN A 59 1.89 -19.73 3.14
CA GLN A 59 1.72 -20.87 2.25
C GLN A 59 3.06 -21.22 1.56
N ASN A 60 3.08 -21.21 0.22
CA ASN A 60 4.28 -21.45 -0.58
C ASN A 60 4.99 -20.14 -1.01
N THR A 61 4.61 -18.98 -0.48
CA THR A 61 5.15 -17.68 -0.86
C THR A 61 6.00 -17.02 0.23
N PHE A 62 6.93 -16.16 -0.18
CA PHE A 62 7.74 -15.33 0.72
C PHE A 62 7.23 -13.89 0.72
N VAL A 63 6.80 -13.39 1.88
CA VAL A 63 6.23 -12.05 2.03
C VAL A 63 7.26 -11.14 2.67
N LEU A 64 7.69 -10.12 1.93
CA LEU A 64 8.55 -9.06 2.47
C LEU A 64 7.75 -8.06 3.27
N SER A 65 6.63 -7.61 2.73
CA SER A 65 5.59 -6.82 3.37
C SER A 65 4.37 -6.89 2.47
N SER A 66 3.21 -6.52 2.96
CA SER A 66 2.01 -6.52 2.11
C SER A 66 1.91 -5.28 1.19
N PHE A 67 2.88 -4.35 1.24
CA PHE A 67 3.03 -3.25 0.27
C PHE A 67 3.70 -3.70 -1.04
N ILE A 68 4.30 -4.89 -1.06
CA ILE A 68 5.04 -5.44 -2.20
C ILE A 68 4.50 -6.85 -2.48
N PRO A 69 4.37 -7.28 -3.76
CA PRO A 69 3.89 -8.62 -4.04
C PRO A 69 4.79 -9.70 -3.41
N PRO A 70 4.29 -10.93 -3.14
CA PRO A 70 5.12 -11.99 -2.57
C PRO A 70 6.22 -12.45 -3.54
N ILE A 71 7.46 -12.59 -3.07
CA ILE A 71 8.70 -12.55 -3.87
C ILE A 71 8.76 -13.62 -4.98
N ASN A 72 8.25 -14.82 -4.73
CA ASN A 72 8.29 -15.94 -5.68
C ASN A 72 7.02 -16.09 -6.52
N THR A 73 6.23 -15.02 -6.68
CA THR A 73 5.02 -15.00 -7.52
C THR A 73 5.27 -14.35 -8.87
N ARG A 74 4.33 -14.50 -9.81
CA ARG A 74 4.31 -13.72 -11.06
C ARG A 74 3.99 -12.24 -10.78
N ALA A 75 3.14 -11.97 -9.79
CA ALA A 75 2.87 -10.60 -9.33
C ALA A 75 4.13 -9.83 -8.92
N PHE A 76 5.13 -10.48 -8.31
CA PHE A 76 6.40 -9.80 -7.96
C PHE A 76 7.21 -9.35 -9.18
N ASP A 77 7.05 -10.01 -10.32
CA ASP A 77 7.74 -9.61 -11.55
C ASP A 77 7.27 -8.24 -12.04
N SER A 78 6.09 -7.77 -11.63
CA SER A 78 5.60 -6.40 -11.91
C SER A 78 6.56 -5.29 -11.44
N LEU A 79 7.38 -5.56 -10.41
CA LEU A 79 8.41 -4.62 -9.95
C LEU A 79 9.44 -4.35 -11.04
N PHE A 80 9.76 -5.35 -11.86
CA PHE A 80 10.73 -5.24 -12.94
C PHE A 80 10.07 -5.00 -14.30
N ASP A 81 9.01 -5.75 -14.64
CA ASP A 81 8.29 -5.66 -15.92
C ASP A 81 7.68 -4.26 -16.14
N GLY A 82 7.34 -3.60 -15.03
CA GLY A 82 6.83 -2.23 -15.00
C GLY A 82 7.89 -1.15 -15.28
N ILE A 83 9.17 -1.49 -15.46
CA ILE A 83 10.21 -0.50 -15.82
C ILE A 83 10.15 -0.21 -17.33
N PRO A 84 10.09 1.06 -17.77
CA PRO A 84 10.06 1.43 -19.18
C PRO A 84 11.40 1.19 -19.89
N GLY A 85 11.32 0.99 -21.22
CA GLY A 85 12.49 0.80 -22.08
C GLY A 85 12.92 -0.66 -22.26
N SER A 86 14.00 -0.82 -23.02
CA SER A 86 14.68 -2.08 -23.33
C SER A 86 16.17 -1.80 -23.54
N GLY A 87 17.00 -2.84 -23.40
CA GLY A 87 18.45 -2.73 -23.47
C GLY A 87 19.03 -1.68 -22.54
N SER A 88 19.97 -0.87 -23.02
CA SER A 88 20.67 0.13 -22.19
C SER A 88 19.70 1.09 -21.46
N ASN A 89 18.62 1.51 -22.12
CA ASN A 89 17.60 2.41 -21.55
C ASN A 89 16.83 1.81 -20.35
N LEU A 90 16.80 0.48 -20.20
CA LEU A 90 16.10 -0.17 -19.09
C LEU A 90 16.78 0.16 -17.76
N PHE A 91 18.11 0.09 -17.72
CA PHE A 91 18.89 0.43 -16.52
C PHE A 91 18.75 1.92 -16.16
N ASP A 92 18.80 2.81 -17.15
CA ASP A 92 18.63 4.26 -16.92
C ASP A 92 17.27 4.59 -16.32
N ASN A 93 16.21 3.90 -16.77
CA ASN A 93 14.88 4.07 -16.21
C ASN A 93 14.74 3.43 -14.82
N LEU A 94 15.42 2.31 -14.55
CA LEU A 94 15.49 1.71 -13.22
C LEU A 94 16.14 2.67 -12.21
N VAL A 95 17.29 3.25 -12.53
CA VAL A 95 18.00 4.18 -11.61
C VAL A 95 17.26 5.50 -11.43
N LYS A 96 16.35 5.88 -12.32
CA LYS A 96 15.44 7.03 -12.16
C LYS A 96 14.12 6.67 -11.47
N GLY A 97 13.92 5.39 -11.14
CA GLY A 97 12.67 4.90 -10.55
C GLY A 97 11.45 5.07 -11.44
N ARG A 98 11.65 5.09 -12.76
CA ARG A 98 10.57 5.27 -13.73
C ARG A 98 9.69 4.03 -13.86
N ARG A 99 8.41 4.25 -14.13
CA ARG A 99 7.37 3.22 -14.16
C ARG A 99 6.48 3.39 -15.38
N LYS A 100 6.17 2.28 -16.05
CA LYS A 100 5.10 2.20 -17.04
C LYS A 100 3.74 2.32 -16.36
N PHE A 101 3.61 1.74 -15.16
CA PHE A 101 2.38 1.52 -14.39
C PHE A 101 2.68 1.32 -12.90
N PRO A 102 1.70 1.52 -11.99
CA PRO A 102 1.92 1.35 -10.56
C PRO A 102 2.14 -0.12 -10.21
N VAL A 103 2.81 -0.38 -9.08
CA VAL A 103 2.94 -1.75 -8.54
C VAL A 103 1.62 -2.20 -7.90
N TRP A 104 0.90 -1.24 -7.31
CA TRP A 104 -0.30 -1.46 -6.53
C TRP A 104 -1.40 -0.46 -6.93
N VAL A 105 -2.61 -0.95 -7.16
CA VAL A 105 -3.80 -0.11 -7.34
C VAL A 105 -4.86 -0.51 -6.31
N ASN A 106 -5.43 0.48 -5.63
CA ASN A 106 -6.64 0.31 -4.84
C ASN A 106 -7.86 0.77 -5.63
N ILE A 107 -8.97 0.04 -5.51
CA ILE A 107 -10.26 0.36 -6.12
C ILE A 107 -11.30 0.40 -5.01
N ASP A 108 -12.00 1.51 -4.88
CA ASP A 108 -13.21 1.58 -4.06
C ASP A 108 -14.35 0.87 -4.77
N VAL A 109 -14.80 -0.25 -4.22
CA VAL A 109 -15.84 -1.06 -4.87
C VAL A 109 -17.25 -0.69 -4.42
N THR A 110 -17.40 0.00 -3.29
CA THR A 110 -18.70 0.38 -2.75
C THR A 110 -18.60 1.63 -1.88
N SER A 111 -19.68 2.41 -1.84
CA SER A 111 -19.88 3.49 -0.86
C SER A 111 -20.52 3.01 0.45
N ARG A 112 -21.05 1.79 0.48
CA ARG A 112 -21.82 1.27 1.63
C ARG A 112 -20.92 1.04 2.82
N TYR A 113 -21.40 1.36 4.03
CA TYR A 113 -20.66 1.22 5.28
C TYR A 113 -21.58 0.66 6.39
N PRO A 114 -21.06 -0.04 7.42
CA PRO A 114 -21.87 -0.81 8.39
C PRO A 114 -22.92 0.00 9.17
N ASN A 115 -22.66 1.28 9.42
CA ASN A 115 -23.67 2.19 9.94
C ASN A 115 -24.08 3.13 8.82
N ASN A 116 -25.36 3.09 8.45
CA ASN A 116 -26.02 4.07 7.58
C ASN A 116 -26.03 5.51 8.12
N ARG A 117 -25.22 5.82 9.16
CA ARG A 117 -24.79 7.20 9.34
C ARG A 117 -24.01 7.55 8.09
N GLU A 118 -24.22 8.75 7.62
CA GLU A 118 -23.32 9.44 6.71
C GLU A 118 -21.93 9.51 7.39
N THR A 119 -21.22 8.39 7.50
CA THR A 119 -19.81 8.35 7.83
C THR A 119 -19.12 8.82 6.56
N ASN A 120 -19.14 10.13 6.34
CA ASN A 120 -18.00 11.01 6.53
C ASN A 120 -16.56 10.41 6.61
N ASP A 121 -16.39 9.14 7.01
CA ASP A 121 -15.14 8.37 7.14
C ASP A 121 -15.07 7.11 6.25
N SER A 122 -16.02 6.90 5.32
CA SER A 122 -15.81 5.97 4.21
C SER A 122 -14.62 6.46 3.35
N THR A 123 -13.81 5.54 2.84
CA THR A 123 -12.60 5.77 2.01
C THR A 123 -12.46 7.12 1.36
N GLY A 124 -11.84 8.10 2.04
CA GLY A 124 -11.62 9.41 1.42
C GLY A 124 -12.82 9.90 0.62
N SER A 125 -14.05 9.58 1.05
CA SER A 125 -15.27 10.12 0.48
C SER A 125 -15.30 11.53 1.03
N PHE A 126 -14.48 12.35 0.40
CA PHE A 126 -14.12 13.65 0.88
C PHE A 126 -15.39 14.46 1.23
N GLU A 127 -15.40 15.14 2.37
CA GLU A 127 -16.66 15.58 3.02
C GLU A 127 -17.63 16.34 2.11
N GLY A 128 -18.92 16.16 2.37
CA GLY A 128 -19.92 17.20 2.11
C GLY A 128 -20.96 16.89 1.04
N GLN A 129 -21.01 15.67 0.52
CA GLN A 129 -22.20 15.23 -0.22
C GLN A 129 -22.73 13.92 0.33
N LYS A 130 -24.03 13.94 0.58
CA LYS A 130 -24.94 12.80 0.78
C LYS A 130 -24.96 11.85 -0.43
N ASN A 131 -23.78 11.48 -0.95
CA ASN A 131 -23.65 10.77 -2.21
C ASN A 131 -23.28 9.33 -1.95
N SER A 132 -24.28 8.55 -1.54
CA SER A 132 -24.33 7.16 -1.98
C SER A 132 -24.22 7.17 -3.51
N PHE A 133 -23.10 6.71 -4.05
CA PHE A 133 -23.05 6.32 -5.45
C PHE A 133 -23.44 4.85 -5.53
N ASN A 134 -24.08 4.49 -6.64
CA ASN A 134 -24.34 3.09 -6.93
C ASN A 134 -23.00 2.37 -7.09
N ASP A 135 -22.91 1.21 -6.47
CA ASP A 135 -21.81 0.28 -6.67
C ASP A 135 -21.57 0.09 -8.18
N MET A 136 -20.30 0.09 -8.60
CA MET A 136 -19.95 -0.23 -9.98
C MET A 136 -20.58 -1.59 -10.35
N GLU A 137 -21.17 -1.67 -11.54
CA GLU A 137 -21.67 -2.95 -12.07
C GLU A 137 -20.57 -3.99 -12.09
N LYS A 138 -20.91 -5.23 -11.73
CA LYS A 138 -19.96 -6.33 -11.57
C LYS A 138 -19.07 -6.51 -12.79
N GLU A 139 -19.68 -6.53 -13.97
CA GLU A 139 -19.00 -6.74 -15.26
C GLU A 139 -18.03 -5.59 -15.58
N SER A 140 -18.41 -4.35 -15.26
CA SER A 140 -17.54 -3.18 -15.44
C SER A 140 -16.33 -3.23 -14.50
N LEU A 141 -16.52 -3.66 -13.26
CA LEU A 141 -15.43 -3.81 -12.30
C LEU A 141 -14.49 -4.98 -12.69
N ILE A 142 -15.02 -6.10 -13.18
CA ILE A 142 -14.21 -7.20 -13.74
C ILE A 142 -13.39 -6.71 -14.94
N SER A 143 -14.00 -5.96 -15.86
CA SER A 143 -13.28 -5.36 -17.00
C SER A 143 -12.14 -4.45 -16.55
N LEU A 144 -12.41 -3.57 -15.57
CA LEU A 144 -11.41 -2.67 -15.02
C LEU A 144 -10.26 -3.44 -14.35
N VAL A 145 -10.56 -4.49 -13.59
CA VAL A 145 -9.55 -5.38 -12.99
C VAL A 145 -8.67 -6.00 -14.07
N ASN A 146 -9.25 -6.49 -15.16
CA ASN A 146 -8.49 -7.05 -16.29
C ASN A 146 -7.58 -6.00 -16.95
N GLU A 147 -8.06 -4.79 -17.18
CA GLU A 147 -7.25 -3.69 -17.72
C GLU A 147 -6.06 -3.34 -16.80
N ILE A 148 -6.29 -3.36 -15.48
CA ILE A 148 -5.25 -3.17 -14.46
C ILE A 148 -4.21 -4.29 -14.50
N GLN A 149 -4.63 -5.55 -14.68
CA GLN A 149 -3.71 -6.68 -14.84
C GLN A 149 -2.92 -6.61 -16.17
N ASP A 150 -3.55 -6.16 -17.25
CA ASP A 150 -2.91 -5.96 -18.57
C ASP A 150 -1.85 -4.85 -18.55
N MET A 151 -2.00 -3.87 -17.66
CA MET A 151 -0.97 -2.88 -17.34
C MET A 151 0.19 -3.48 -16.54
N GLY A 152 0.07 -4.69 -16.01
CA GLY A 152 1.11 -5.35 -15.22
C GLY A 152 1.17 -4.89 -13.77
N VAL A 153 0.04 -4.51 -13.19
CA VAL A 153 -0.08 -4.18 -11.76
C VAL A 153 -0.01 -5.46 -10.93
N GLY A 154 0.88 -5.51 -9.93
CA GLY A 154 1.13 -6.70 -9.12
C GLY A 154 0.19 -6.86 -7.91
N ILE A 155 -0.35 -5.77 -7.37
CA ILE A 155 -1.30 -5.81 -6.26
C ILE A 155 -2.59 -5.07 -6.65
N ILE A 156 -3.72 -5.73 -6.46
CA ILE A 156 -5.05 -5.12 -6.57
C ILE A 156 -5.69 -5.12 -5.18
N GLY A 157 -5.98 -3.94 -4.65
CA GLY A 157 -6.69 -3.79 -3.39
C GLY A 157 -8.13 -3.41 -3.61
N PHE A 158 -9.04 -4.12 -2.97
CA PHE A 158 -10.45 -3.77 -2.91
C PHE A 158 -10.71 -3.01 -1.62
N ALA A 159 -11.03 -1.74 -1.76
CA ALA A 159 -11.33 -0.80 -0.69
C ALA A 159 -12.74 -0.22 -0.91
N GLY A 160 -13.09 0.84 -0.18
CA GLY A 160 -14.39 1.50 -0.25
C GLY A 160 -14.88 1.89 1.13
N GLY A 161 -16.19 2.05 1.26
CA GLY A 161 -16.83 1.94 2.56
C GLY A 161 -16.46 0.60 3.20
N GLU A 162 -17.25 -0.43 2.94
CA GLU A 162 -17.01 -1.79 3.41
C GLU A 162 -17.19 -2.76 2.25
N PRO A 163 -16.09 -3.21 1.59
CA PRO A 163 -16.15 -4.14 0.46
C PRO A 163 -16.96 -5.39 0.74
N LEU A 164 -16.95 -5.89 1.98
CA LEU A 164 -17.72 -7.06 2.39
C LEU A 164 -19.23 -6.82 2.37
N LEU A 165 -19.74 -5.64 2.06
CA LEU A 165 -21.17 -5.46 1.79
C LEU A 165 -21.56 -5.84 0.36
N ARG A 166 -20.60 -5.98 -0.57
CA ARG A 166 -20.85 -6.45 -1.94
C ARG A 166 -21.16 -7.94 -1.97
N ASN A 167 -22.23 -8.32 -2.65
CA ASN A 167 -22.64 -9.73 -2.75
C ASN A 167 -21.89 -10.48 -3.86
N ASP A 168 -21.23 -9.75 -4.75
CA ASP A 168 -20.50 -10.23 -5.93
C ASP A 168 -18.97 -10.14 -5.78
N LEU A 169 -18.48 -9.85 -4.57
CA LEU A 169 -17.05 -9.63 -4.32
C LEU A 169 -16.22 -10.88 -4.64
N GLU A 170 -16.71 -12.05 -4.26
CA GLU A 170 -16.08 -13.35 -4.54
C GLU A 170 -15.97 -13.61 -6.05
N GLU A 171 -16.99 -13.24 -6.84
CA GLU A 171 -16.94 -13.35 -8.31
C GLU A 171 -15.91 -12.40 -8.92
N ILE A 172 -15.83 -11.16 -8.43
CA ILE A 172 -14.85 -10.17 -8.89
C ILE A 172 -13.42 -10.64 -8.61
N ILE A 173 -13.16 -11.11 -7.38
CA ILE A 173 -11.86 -11.66 -6.99
C ILE A 173 -11.51 -12.90 -7.82
N GLY A 174 -12.49 -13.76 -8.10
CA GLY A 174 -12.33 -14.97 -8.91
C GLY A 174 -11.87 -14.73 -10.35
N ASN A 175 -11.95 -13.48 -10.85
CA ASN A 175 -11.45 -13.11 -12.17
C ASN A 175 -9.97 -12.65 -12.16
N ILE A 176 -9.33 -12.53 -11.00
CA ILE A 176 -7.91 -12.16 -10.90
C ILE A 176 -7.04 -13.40 -11.12
N ASP A 177 -6.20 -13.37 -12.16
CA ASP A 177 -5.20 -14.42 -12.39
C ASP A 177 -3.86 -14.13 -11.69
N ASN A 178 -2.88 -15.03 -11.89
CA ASN A 178 -1.58 -15.00 -11.20
C ASN A 178 -0.70 -13.76 -11.51
N ARG A 179 -1.08 -12.90 -12.47
CA ARG A 179 -0.39 -11.62 -12.72
C ARG A 179 -0.46 -10.67 -11.54
N SER A 180 -1.44 -10.84 -10.66
CA SER A 180 -1.63 -10.00 -9.48
C SER A 180 -1.98 -10.84 -8.25
N VAL A 181 -1.76 -10.27 -7.07
CA VAL A 181 -2.37 -10.73 -5.82
C VAL A 181 -3.42 -9.72 -5.37
N SER A 182 -4.44 -10.19 -4.65
CA SER A 182 -5.54 -9.35 -4.20
C SER A 182 -5.62 -9.22 -2.69
N TYR A 183 -5.92 -8.01 -2.22
CA TYR A 183 -6.23 -7.75 -0.81
C TYR A 183 -7.59 -7.08 -0.67
N VAL A 184 -8.32 -7.39 0.39
CA VAL A 184 -9.53 -6.65 0.77
C VAL A 184 -9.23 -5.82 2.02
N TYR A 185 -9.50 -4.52 1.94
CA TYR A 185 -9.42 -3.57 3.04
C TYR A 185 -10.78 -3.47 3.72
N SER A 186 -10.88 -3.82 4.99
CA SER A 186 -12.17 -3.98 5.65
C SER A 186 -12.13 -3.59 7.12
N THR A 187 -13.28 -3.19 7.66
CA THR A 187 -13.51 -3.04 9.10
C THR A 187 -13.72 -4.38 9.80
N GLY A 188 -13.85 -5.47 9.02
CA GLY A 188 -14.21 -6.81 9.47
C GLY A 188 -15.71 -7.07 9.47
N TYR A 189 -16.54 -6.03 9.27
CA TYR A 189 -17.99 -6.18 9.25
C TYR A 189 -18.45 -7.08 8.10
N GLY A 190 -19.17 -8.16 8.43
CA GLY A 190 -19.66 -9.13 7.45
C GLY A 190 -18.68 -10.26 7.11
N LEU A 191 -17.48 -10.29 7.69
CA LEU A 191 -16.51 -11.39 7.47
C LEU A 191 -16.84 -12.61 8.36
N THR A 192 -17.82 -13.40 7.94
CA THR A 192 -18.10 -14.69 8.59
C THR A 192 -17.02 -15.74 8.27
N SER A 193 -16.98 -16.80 9.07
CA SER A 193 -16.06 -17.93 8.80
C SER A 193 -16.30 -18.57 7.43
N GLN A 194 -17.56 -18.68 7.00
CA GLN A 194 -17.90 -19.20 5.67
C GLN A 194 -17.40 -18.24 4.59
N ARG A 195 -17.69 -16.95 4.74
CA ARG A 195 -17.30 -15.95 3.76
C ARG A 195 -15.78 -15.84 3.60
N ALA A 196 -15.02 -15.93 4.69
CA ALA A 196 -13.56 -15.96 4.61
C ALA A 196 -13.05 -17.16 3.78
N ARG A 197 -13.69 -18.33 3.89
CA ARG A 197 -13.37 -19.50 3.05
C ARG A 197 -13.77 -19.30 1.59
N ASP A 198 -14.92 -18.67 1.35
CA ASP A 198 -15.39 -18.40 -0.02
C ASP A 198 -14.45 -17.41 -0.72
N LEU A 199 -14.05 -16.33 -0.04
CA LEU A 199 -13.05 -15.39 -0.54
C LEU A 199 -11.69 -16.05 -0.78
N LYS A 200 -11.22 -16.91 0.14
CA LYS A 200 -10.00 -17.70 -0.08
C LYS A 200 -10.11 -18.59 -1.31
N SER A 201 -11.24 -19.27 -1.49
CA SER A 201 -11.50 -20.17 -2.61
C SER A 201 -11.58 -19.42 -3.94
N ALA A 202 -12.09 -18.18 -3.92
CA ALA A 202 -12.07 -17.27 -5.05
C ALA A 202 -10.65 -16.76 -5.40
N GLY A 203 -9.64 -17.01 -4.57
CA GLY A 203 -8.26 -16.61 -4.83
C GLY A 203 -7.82 -15.35 -4.10
N LEU A 204 -8.57 -14.87 -3.11
CA LEU A 204 -8.12 -13.76 -2.27
C LEU A 204 -6.80 -14.13 -1.57
N TYR A 205 -5.80 -13.25 -1.69
CA TYR A 205 -4.50 -13.51 -1.06
C TYR A 205 -4.53 -13.17 0.43
N GLY A 206 -5.08 -12.01 0.80
CA GLY A 206 -5.09 -11.56 2.19
C GLY A 206 -6.17 -10.55 2.55
N MET A 207 -6.39 -10.41 3.85
CA MET A 207 -7.27 -9.39 4.44
C MET A 207 -6.42 -8.33 5.12
N ILE A 208 -6.79 -7.06 4.91
CA ILE A 208 -6.24 -5.92 5.63
C ILE A 208 -7.35 -5.33 6.49
N ILE A 209 -7.29 -5.61 7.79
CA ILE A 209 -8.34 -5.32 8.76
C ILE A 209 -7.98 -4.03 9.50
N ASP A 210 -8.87 -3.05 9.46
CA ASP A 210 -8.68 -1.80 10.19
C ASP A 210 -8.80 -2.04 11.70
N PHE A 211 -7.73 -1.75 12.45
CA PHE A 211 -7.70 -1.93 13.89
C PHE A 211 -6.99 -0.73 14.55
N GLN A 212 -7.70 0.02 15.38
CA GLN A 212 -7.27 1.35 15.83
C GLN A 212 -6.97 1.47 17.33
N SER A 213 -7.53 0.60 18.18
CA SER A 213 -7.24 0.58 19.62
C SER A 213 -7.51 -0.80 20.22
N MET A 214 -6.75 -1.17 21.26
CA MET A 214 -7.04 -2.35 22.09
C MET A 214 -8.26 -2.15 22.99
N ILE A 215 -8.68 -0.89 23.19
CA ILE A 215 -9.81 -0.52 24.01
C ILE A 215 -11.03 -0.44 23.09
N GLU A 216 -12.04 -1.27 23.38
CA GLU A 216 -13.23 -1.42 22.55
C GLU A 216 -13.92 -0.07 22.26
N SER A 217 -14.15 0.74 23.30
CA SER A 217 -14.84 2.04 23.14
C SER A 217 -14.08 3.00 22.23
N GLU A 218 -12.76 3.10 22.38
CA GLU A 218 -11.91 3.95 21.53
C GLU A 218 -11.88 3.45 20.09
N HIS A 219 -11.83 2.14 19.89
CA HIS A 219 -11.84 1.57 18.55
C HIS A 219 -13.20 1.79 17.86
N ASN A 220 -14.30 1.51 18.54
CA ASN A 220 -15.66 1.74 18.03
C ASN A 220 -15.87 3.22 17.68
N GLU A 221 -15.40 4.14 18.53
CA GLU A 221 -15.43 5.58 18.28
C GLU A 221 -14.65 5.96 17.01
N ARG A 222 -13.40 5.50 16.90
CA ARG A 222 -12.54 5.77 15.72
C ARG A 222 -13.07 5.17 14.42
N MET A 223 -13.78 4.05 14.49
CA MET A 223 -14.39 3.41 13.32
C MET A 223 -15.76 4.01 12.97
N GLY A 224 -16.38 4.76 13.89
CA GLY A 224 -17.67 5.42 13.70
C GLY A 224 -18.90 4.52 13.89
N PHE A 225 -18.73 3.30 14.42
CA PHE A 225 -19.84 2.38 14.67
C PHE A 225 -19.63 1.42 15.84
N ASN A 226 -20.75 1.07 16.49
CA ASN A 226 -20.76 0.14 17.62
C ASN A 226 -20.44 -1.29 17.17
N GLY A 227 -19.63 -1.98 17.97
CA GLY A 227 -19.23 -3.37 17.71
C GLY A 227 -18.08 -3.53 16.73
N ALA A 228 -17.54 -2.44 16.14
CA ALA A 228 -16.40 -2.47 15.22
C ALA A 228 -15.23 -3.31 15.76
N TYR A 229 -14.96 -3.21 17.07
CA TYR A 229 -13.88 -3.95 17.73
C TYR A 229 -14.09 -5.46 17.61
N HIS A 230 -15.29 -5.93 17.92
CA HIS A 230 -15.63 -7.34 17.81
C HIS A 230 -15.64 -7.83 16.36
N TYR A 231 -16.12 -7.01 15.42
CA TYR A 231 -16.04 -7.37 14.00
C TYR A 231 -14.59 -7.51 13.53
N ALA A 232 -13.70 -6.59 13.92
CA ALA A 232 -12.30 -6.65 13.57
C ALA A 232 -11.59 -7.88 14.19
N ILE A 233 -11.82 -8.17 15.48
CA ILE A 233 -11.26 -9.35 16.16
C ILE A 233 -11.76 -10.65 15.50
N ASN A 234 -13.07 -10.77 15.26
CA ASN A 234 -13.64 -11.94 14.60
C ASN A 234 -13.14 -12.09 13.16
N ALA A 235 -12.93 -10.97 12.45
CA ALA A 235 -12.37 -10.98 11.11
C ALA A 235 -10.92 -11.47 11.11
N ILE A 236 -10.10 -11.08 12.09
CA ILE A 236 -8.72 -11.59 12.25
C ILE A 236 -8.79 -13.12 12.40
N GLU A 237 -9.60 -13.61 13.33
CA GLU A 237 -9.74 -15.04 13.59
C GLU A 237 -10.24 -15.83 12.36
N ASN A 238 -11.28 -15.35 11.69
CA ASN A 238 -11.86 -15.98 10.51
C ASN A 238 -10.87 -15.99 9.34
N SER A 239 -10.12 -14.90 9.14
CA SER A 239 -9.09 -14.81 8.10
C SER A 239 -7.97 -15.82 8.33
N LYS A 240 -7.50 -15.95 9.58
CA LYS A 240 -6.48 -16.94 9.95
C LYS A 240 -6.96 -18.38 9.75
N LYS A 241 -8.20 -18.68 10.17
CA LYS A 241 -8.82 -20.01 9.97
C LYS A 241 -9.00 -20.36 8.49
N ALA A 242 -9.22 -19.36 7.63
CA ALA A 242 -9.31 -19.54 6.18
C ALA A 242 -7.95 -19.50 5.46
N GLU A 243 -6.83 -19.41 6.20
CA GLU A 243 -5.48 -19.31 5.63
C GLU A 243 -5.28 -18.12 4.67
N LEU A 244 -5.98 -17.02 4.93
CA LEU A 244 -5.71 -15.73 4.29
C LEU A 244 -4.51 -15.08 4.98
N TYR A 245 -3.69 -14.34 4.23
CA TYR A 245 -2.65 -13.51 4.85
C TYR A 245 -3.33 -12.38 5.63
N THR A 246 -3.20 -12.40 6.96
CA THR A 246 -3.99 -11.52 7.83
C THR A 246 -3.14 -10.35 8.32
N VAL A 247 -3.51 -9.16 7.84
CA VAL A 247 -2.83 -7.92 8.15
C VAL A 247 -3.78 -7.02 8.92
N THR A 248 -3.29 -6.31 9.93
CA THR A 248 -4.03 -5.18 10.51
C THR A 248 -3.48 -3.85 10.02
N ARG A 249 -4.32 -2.86 9.80
CA ARG A 249 -3.91 -1.49 9.48
C ARG A 249 -4.33 -0.54 10.60
N THR A 250 -3.38 0.26 11.08
CA THR A 250 -3.57 1.24 12.15
C THR A 250 -3.04 2.59 11.73
N PHE A 251 -3.85 3.64 11.92
CA PHE A 251 -3.42 5.02 11.80
C PHE A 251 -2.88 5.49 13.16
N CYS A 252 -1.57 5.75 13.22
CA CYS A 252 -0.84 6.02 14.45
C CYS A 252 -1.08 7.45 14.93
N SER A 253 -2.05 7.63 15.83
CA SER A 253 -2.20 8.88 16.57
C SER A 253 -1.00 9.12 17.50
N ARG A 254 -0.67 10.38 17.77
CA ARG A 254 0.35 10.79 18.76
C ARG A 254 0.21 10.06 20.09
N GLU A 255 -1.03 9.90 20.57
CA GLU A 255 -1.30 9.23 21.85
C GLU A 255 -0.90 7.75 21.86
N LEU A 256 -0.95 7.07 20.72
CA LEU A 256 -0.57 5.65 20.61
C LEU A 256 0.96 5.49 20.64
N LEU A 257 1.71 6.47 20.16
CA LEU A 257 3.18 6.47 20.18
C LEU A 257 3.75 6.65 21.59
N LYS A 258 3.02 7.30 22.50
CA LYS A 258 3.54 7.62 23.84
C LYS A 258 3.82 6.39 24.69
N GLY A 259 5.03 6.35 25.26
CA GLY A 259 5.45 5.37 26.25
C GLY A 259 5.34 3.93 25.72
N GLU A 260 4.87 3.00 26.56
CA GLU A 260 4.77 1.58 26.19
C GLU A 260 3.48 1.23 25.43
N LYS A 261 2.64 2.21 25.05
CA LYS A 261 1.33 1.95 24.43
C LYS A 261 1.47 1.22 23.10
N MET A 262 2.34 1.70 22.21
CA MET A 262 2.59 1.08 20.92
C MET A 262 3.11 -0.35 21.05
N LYS A 263 4.04 -0.59 21.98
CA LYS A 263 4.58 -1.92 22.23
C LYS A 263 3.51 -2.90 22.72
N LYS A 264 2.66 -2.47 23.67
CA LYS A 264 1.52 -3.28 24.14
C LYS A 264 0.53 -3.57 23.01
N PHE A 265 0.26 -2.56 22.18
CA PHE A 265 -0.63 -2.65 21.02
C PHE A 265 -0.13 -3.69 20.00
N ILE A 266 1.13 -3.59 19.57
CA ILE A 266 1.71 -4.54 18.61
C ILE A 266 1.78 -5.96 19.21
N LYS A 267 2.11 -6.09 20.50
CA LYS A 267 2.11 -7.38 21.19
C LYS A 267 0.71 -8.01 21.23
N PHE A 268 -0.31 -7.23 21.55
CA PHE A 268 -1.71 -7.69 21.56
C PHE A 268 -2.14 -8.19 20.18
N LEU A 269 -1.81 -7.46 19.10
CA LEU A 269 -2.11 -7.90 17.75
C LEU A 269 -1.40 -9.21 17.39
N GLY A 270 -0.15 -9.38 17.85
CA GLY A 270 0.56 -10.66 17.74
C GLY A 270 -0.15 -11.80 18.47
N GLN A 271 -0.69 -11.55 19.66
CA GLN A 271 -1.49 -12.53 20.41
C GLN A 271 -2.81 -12.88 19.71
N CYS A 272 -3.39 -11.95 18.95
CA CYS A 272 -4.55 -12.21 18.10
C CYS A 272 -4.21 -13.07 16.85
N GLY A 273 -2.91 -13.30 16.58
CA GLY A 273 -2.44 -14.18 15.52
C GLY A 273 -2.25 -13.51 14.15
N VAL A 274 -2.20 -12.18 14.08
CA VAL A 274 -1.95 -11.46 12.83
C VAL A 274 -0.58 -11.82 12.25
N ASP A 275 -0.48 -11.87 10.93
CA ASP A 275 0.81 -12.06 10.25
C ASP A 275 1.63 -10.76 10.26
N GLU A 276 0.97 -9.64 9.98
CA GLU A 276 1.60 -8.33 9.81
C GLU A 276 0.76 -7.19 10.40
N VAL A 277 1.43 -6.25 11.05
CA VAL A 277 0.86 -4.99 11.53
C VAL A 277 1.35 -3.87 10.62
N ARG A 278 0.45 -3.31 9.81
CA ARG A 278 0.67 -2.07 9.06
C ARG A 278 0.42 -0.85 9.94
N LEU A 279 1.44 -0.04 10.09
CA LEU A 279 1.36 1.25 10.75
C LEU A 279 1.46 2.37 9.71
N MET A 280 0.58 3.34 9.83
CA MET A 280 0.53 4.49 8.95
C MET A 280 0.47 5.75 9.77
N GLU A 281 1.10 6.82 9.29
CA GLU A 281 0.88 8.14 9.88
C GLU A 281 -0.52 8.64 9.51
N PRO A 282 -1.14 9.47 10.35
CA PRO A 282 -2.32 10.22 9.97
C PRO A 282 -1.96 11.22 8.86
N LYS A 283 -2.73 11.22 7.77
CA LYS A 283 -2.50 12.09 6.61
C LYS A 283 -3.54 13.22 6.59
N PRO A 284 -3.21 14.40 6.04
CA PRO A 284 -4.14 15.53 6.01
C PRO A 284 -5.30 15.36 5.02
N PHE A 285 -5.26 14.39 4.10
CA PHE A 285 -6.34 14.11 3.15
C PHE A 285 -6.77 12.62 3.26
N GLY A 286 -7.73 12.17 2.46
CA GLY A 286 -8.20 10.77 2.45
C GLY A 286 -9.19 10.47 3.59
N ARG A 287 -9.25 9.22 4.08
CA ARG A 287 -10.07 8.85 5.27
C ARG A 287 -9.79 9.73 6.49
N SER A 288 -8.58 10.29 6.55
CA SER A 288 -8.08 11.18 7.58
C SER A 288 -8.30 12.67 7.28
N GLY A 289 -9.01 13.03 6.21
CA GLY A 289 -9.18 14.40 5.70
C GLY A 289 -9.93 15.39 6.62
N ARG A 290 -10.26 14.96 7.84
CA ARG A 290 -10.91 15.74 8.91
C ARG A 290 -10.02 15.90 10.13
N ILE A 291 -8.77 15.47 10.03
CA ILE A 291 -7.84 15.51 11.15
C ILE A 291 -7.53 16.96 11.50
N ASN A 292 -7.72 17.31 12.78
CA ASN A 292 -7.21 18.56 13.30
C ASN A 292 -5.68 18.57 13.20
N ARG A 293 -5.08 19.74 12.97
CA ARG A 293 -3.62 19.90 12.90
C ARG A 293 -2.88 19.16 14.01
N ASP A 294 -3.45 19.13 15.21
CA ASP A 294 -2.86 18.54 16.41
C ASP A 294 -2.80 17.01 16.38
N GLU A 295 -3.49 16.33 15.46
CA GLU A 295 -3.42 14.87 15.30
C GLU A 295 -2.41 14.44 14.23
N LEU A 296 -1.90 15.37 13.41
CA LEU A 296 -0.76 15.10 12.52
C LEU A 296 0.51 14.94 13.34
N LEU A 297 1.37 13.98 12.97
CA LEU A 297 2.65 13.77 13.63
C LEU A 297 3.65 14.88 13.31
N THR A 298 4.50 15.25 14.27
CA THR A 298 5.71 16.04 14.00
C THR A 298 6.75 15.24 13.23
N ASP A 299 7.76 15.92 12.69
CA ASP A 299 8.87 15.24 12.02
C ASP A 299 9.62 14.27 12.96
N ASP A 300 9.69 14.57 14.26
CA ASP A 300 10.33 13.68 15.25
C ASP A 300 9.43 12.48 15.61
N GLU A 301 8.12 12.68 15.77
CA GLU A 301 7.17 11.58 15.97
C GLU A 301 7.08 10.67 14.72
N LEU A 302 7.26 11.24 13.51
CA LEU A 302 7.35 10.47 12.28
C LEU A 302 8.61 9.61 12.23
N LYS A 303 9.76 10.14 12.66
CA LYS A 303 11.00 9.35 12.82
C LYS A 303 10.82 8.22 13.83
N GLU A 304 10.20 8.51 14.98
CA GLU A 304 9.88 7.49 15.98
C GLU A 304 9.02 6.36 15.37
N LEU A 305 7.98 6.72 14.61
CA LEU A 305 7.15 5.74 13.90
C LEU A 305 7.97 4.89 12.90
N ILE A 306 8.88 5.50 12.14
CA ILE A 306 9.79 4.81 11.21
C ILE A 306 10.70 3.83 11.97
N GLU A 307 11.22 4.21 13.14
CA GLU A 307 12.09 3.36 13.96
C GLU A 307 11.39 2.10 14.47
N LEU A 308 10.07 2.14 14.69
CA LEU A 308 9.29 0.95 15.06
C LEU A 308 9.40 -0.17 14.02
N HIS A 309 9.50 0.18 12.73
CA HIS A 309 9.71 -0.79 11.66
C HIS A 309 10.98 -1.61 11.91
N ILE A 310 12.07 -0.92 12.21
CA ILE A 310 13.40 -1.51 12.40
C ILE A 310 13.43 -2.32 13.70
N LEU A 311 12.85 -1.78 14.76
CA LEU A 311 12.84 -2.37 16.09
C LEU A 311 12.12 -3.73 16.09
N TYR A 312 10.86 -3.77 15.64
CA TYR A 312 10.04 -4.97 15.78
C TYR A 312 10.35 -6.05 14.74
N ASN A 313 10.84 -5.70 13.55
CA ASN A 313 11.28 -6.71 12.58
C ASN A 313 12.59 -7.42 12.97
N LYS A 314 13.35 -6.87 13.92
CA LYS A 314 14.53 -7.53 14.52
C LYS A 314 14.19 -8.41 15.72
N ASP A 315 12.97 -8.33 16.26
CA ASP A 315 12.55 -9.07 17.44
C ASP A 315 11.51 -10.15 17.07
N GLY A 316 11.87 -11.42 17.28
CA GLY A 316 10.99 -12.56 17.01
C GLY A 316 9.79 -12.66 17.96
N ASN A 317 9.76 -11.90 19.06
CA ASN A 317 8.66 -11.91 20.03
C ASN A 317 7.44 -11.07 19.60
N PHE A 318 7.57 -10.27 18.54
CA PHE A 318 6.50 -9.42 18.02
C PHE A 318 6.04 -9.91 16.64
N PRO A 319 4.80 -9.59 16.19
CA PRO A 319 4.39 -9.81 14.80
C PRO A 319 5.22 -8.94 13.86
N LYS A 320 5.11 -9.21 12.54
CA LYS A 320 5.85 -8.42 11.57
C LYS A 320 5.28 -7.00 11.59
N VAL A 321 6.12 -5.98 11.51
CA VAL A 321 5.65 -4.59 11.43
C VAL A 321 6.03 -4.02 10.07
N SER A 322 5.10 -3.32 9.42
CA SER A 322 5.34 -2.65 8.14
C SER A 322 4.84 -1.21 8.27
N VAL A 323 5.75 -0.25 8.14
CA VAL A 323 5.45 1.16 8.42
C VAL A 323 5.48 1.88 7.08
N LEU A 324 4.36 2.43 6.62
CA LEU A 324 4.31 3.11 5.32
C LEU A 324 5.33 4.25 5.21
N PRO A 325 5.48 5.14 6.22
CA PRO A 325 6.55 6.14 6.26
C PRO A 325 7.96 5.61 6.04
N TYR A 326 8.27 4.38 6.47
CA TYR A 326 9.59 3.78 6.26
C TYR A 326 9.79 3.45 4.77
N PHE A 327 8.79 2.87 4.10
CA PHE A 327 8.88 2.59 2.66
C PHE A 327 8.90 3.87 1.82
N GLU A 328 8.10 4.86 2.19
CA GLU A 328 8.00 6.15 1.50
C GLU A 328 9.13 7.13 1.84
N SER A 329 10.08 6.75 2.70
CA SER A 329 11.15 7.65 3.13
C SER A 329 12.18 7.91 2.02
N GLN A 330 12.92 9.02 2.17
CA GLN A 330 14.00 9.40 1.26
C GLN A 330 15.16 8.39 1.26
N GLU A 331 15.34 7.63 2.33
CA GLU A 331 16.34 6.56 2.43
C GLU A 331 15.92 5.30 1.67
N MET A 332 14.62 5.11 1.43
CA MET A 332 14.04 3.92 0.83
C MET A 332 13.56 4.21 -0.60
N PHE A 333 12.24 4.15 -0.86
CA PHE A 333 11.68 4.22 -2.21
C PHE A 333 11.07 5.59 -2.55
N GLY A 334 10.90 6.46 -1.56
CA GLY A 334 10.20 7.73 -1.71
C GLY A 334 8.68 7.58 -1.83
N CYS A 335 7.97 8.71 -1.97
CA CYS A 335 6.53 8.78 -2.10
C CYS A 335 6.00 7.85 -3.21
N GLY A 336 5.00 7.03 -2.87
CA GLY A 336 4.42 6.05 -3.79
C GLY A 336 3.47 6.62 -4.83
N ALA A 337 3.02 7.88 -4.68
CA ALA A 337 1.94 8.46 -5.47
C ALA A 337 2.24 8.51 -6.97
N ALA A 338 1.37 7.89 -7.77
CA ALA A 338 1.54 7.69 -9.21
C ALA A 338 2.92 7.11 -9.59
N GLY A 339 3.51 6.31 -8.71
CA GLY A 339 4.76 5.58 -8.95
C GLY A 339 4.59 4.13 -8.55
N TYR A 340 4.63 3.85 -7.25
CA TYR A 340 4.34 2.52 -6.70
C TYR A 340 2.86 2.26 -6.51
N TYR A 341 2.07 3.31 -6.30
CA TYR A 341 0.69 3.23 -5.87
C TYR A 341 -0.22 4.16 -6.69
N SER A 342 -1.48 3.77 -6.87
CA SER A 342 -2.56 4.57 -7.44
C SER A 342 -3.90 4.16 -6.83
N PHE A 343 -4.90 5.02 -6.95
CA PHE A 343 -6.23 4.81 -6.38
C PHE A 343 -7.32 5.14 -7.39
N ILE A 344 -8.40 4.35 -7.39
CA ILE A 344 -9.62 4.58 -8.17
C ILE A 344 -10.79 4.64 -7.19
N ASP A 345 -11.53 5.74 -7.19
CA ASP A 345 -12.69 5.85 -6.31
C ASP A 345 -13.90 5.07 -6.85
N GLY A 346 -14.96 4.96 -6.05
CA GLY A 346 -16.13 4.16 -6.43
C GLY A 346 -16.99 4.72 -7.56
N ARG A 347 -16.66 5.93 -8.07
CA ARG A 347 -17.25 6.52 -9.27
C ARG A 347 -16.41 6.23 -10.52
N GLY A 348 -15.23 5.65 -10.36
CA GLY A 348 -14.28 5.36 -11.44
C GLY A 348 -13.23 6.46 -11.64
N ASP A 349 -13.12 7.43 -10.74
CA ASP A 349 -12.16 8.50 -10.87
C ASP A 349 -10.74 8.05 -10.48
N LEU A 350 -9.74 8.33 -11.33
CA LEU A 350 -8.34 7.96 -11.08
C LEU A 350 -7.58 9.05 -10.32
N TYR A 351 -6.87 8.63 -9.27
CA TYR A 351 -6.04 9.44 -8.39
C TYR A 351 -4.62 8.86 -8.25
N PRO A 352 -3.60 9.72 -7.99
CA PRO A 352 -2.21 9.29 -7.82
C PRO A 352 -2.01 8.54 -6.49
N CYS A 353 -2.80 8.82 -5.46
CA CYS A 353 -2.94 8.01 -4.25
C CYS A 353 -4.25 8.40 -3.53
N ASP A 354 -4.63 7.66 -2.50
CA ASP A 354 -5.79 7.88 -1.63
C ASP A 354 -5.69 9.16 -0.76
N TYR A 355 -4.49 9.74 -0.62
CA TYR A 355 -4.22 10.93 0.18
C TYR A 355 -4.00 12.20 -0.65
N ILE A 356 -4.38 12.19 -1.93
CA ILE A 356 -4.21 13.33 -2.83
C ILE A 356 -5.53 13.58 -3.58
N PRO A 357 -6.17 14.76 -3.42
CA PRO A 357 -7.49 15.05 -3.99
C PRO A 357 -7.49 15.42 -5.49
N PHE A 358 -6.42 15.08 -6.24
CA PHE A 358 -6.29 15.40 -7.67
C PHE A 358 -6.78 14.26 -8.55
N ASN A 359 -7.90 14.51 -9.23
CA ASN A 359 -8.52 13.60 -10.17
C ASN A 359 -7.91 13.78 -11.58
N PHE A 360 -7.57 12.67 -12.24
CA PHE A 360 -6.96 12.67 -13.58
C PHE A 360 -7.89 12.24 -14.72
N GLY A 361 -9.11 11.80 -14.41
CA GLY A 361 -10.18 11.39 -15.32
C GLY A 361 -10.94 10.17 -14.79
N ASN A 362 -11.96 9.73 -15.54
CA ASN A 362 -12.80 8.60 -15.19
C ASN A 362 -12.54 7.38 -16.08
N VAL A 363 -12.33 6.21 -15.47
CA VAL A 363 -11.95 4.95 -16.16
C VAL A 363 -13.06 4.39 -17.05
N PHE A 364 -14.32 4.78 -16.84
CA PHE A 364 -15.43 4.39 -17.71
C PHE A 364 -15.58 5.28 -18.94
N GLU A 365 -14.91 6.43 -18.96
CA GLU A 365 -14.90 7.35 -20.10
C GLU A 365 -13.62 7.22 -20.93
N THR A 366 -12.49 6.92 -20.29
CA THR A 366 -11.18 6.85 -20.92
C THR A 366 -10.41 5.63 -20.41
N PRO A 367 -9.80 4.82 -21.29
CA PRO A 367 -9.02 3.66 -20.86
C PRO A 367 -7.97 4.03 -19.80
N ILE A 368 -7.91 3.24 -18.73
CA ILE A 368 -7.07 3.55 -17.56
C ILE A 368 -5.60 3.76 -17.93
N LYS A 369 -5.09 3.03 -18.93
CA LYS A 369 -3.72 3.20 -19.46
C LYS A 369 -3.45 4.61 -19.99
N ALA A 370 -4.43 5.23 -20.65
CA ALA A 370 -4.31 6.60 -21.16
C ALA A 370 -4.38 7.62 -20.03
N LEU A 371 -5.28 7.42 -19.06
CA LEU A 371 -5.37 8.25 -17.85
C LEU A 371 -4.09 8.19 -17.02
N TRP A 372 -3.54 7.00 -16.83
CA TRP A 372 -2.25 6.79 -16.17
C TRP A 372 -1.14 7.55 -16.88
N LYS A 373 -1.00 7.42 -18.21
CA LYS A 373 0.04 8.15 -18.96
C LYS A 373 -0.11 9.67 -18.81
N LYS A 374 -1.34 10.19 -18.74
CA LYS A 374 -1.61 11.61 -18.49
C LYS A 374 -1.20 12.02 -17.07
N MET A 375 -1.55 11.23 -16.06
CA MET A 375 -1.20 11.45 -14.66
C MET A 375 0.32 11.39 -14.44
N TYR A 376 0.95 10.33 -14.94
CA TYR A 376 2.35 10.00 -14.72
C TYR A 376 3.33 11.07 -15.23
N LYS A 377 2.96 11.86 -16.24
CA LYS A 377 3.74 13.04 -16.68
C LYS A 377 4.02 14.04 -15.55
N SER A 378 3.20 14.03 -14.51
CA SER A 378 3.40 14.88 -13.33
C SER A 378 4.18 14.19 -12.21
N PHE A 379 4.54 12.90 -12.35
CA PHE A 379 5.16 12.06 -11.30
C PHE A 379 6.26 11.15 -11.86
N GLU A 380 6.94 11.56 -12.95
CA GLU A 380 7.89 10.71 -13.67
C GLU A 380 9.05 10.18 -12.82
N GLU A 381 9.43 10.89 -11.76
CA GLU A 381 10.50 10.48 -10.85
C GLU A 381 9.97 10.40 -9.39
N PRO A 382 10.44 9.41 -8.62
CA PRO A 382 10.13 9.30 -7.19
C PRO A 382 10.59 10.52 -6.41
N ARG A 383 9.92 10.81 -5.30
CA ARG A 383 10.18 11.99 -4.45
C ARG A 383 10.49 11.57 -3.03
N GLY A 384 11.36 12.30 -2.34
CA GLY A 384 11.64 12.02 -0.92
C GLY A 384 10.53 12.43 0.04
N ASP A 385 9.73 13.43 -0.34
CA ASP A 385 8.65 13.93 0.51
C ASP A 385 7.28 13.41 0.06
N CYS A 386 6.38 13.19 1.03
CA CYS A 386 4.98 12.87 0.74
C CYS A 386 4.25 14.06 0.11
N CYS A 387 3.80 13.92 -1.15
CA CYS A 387 3.08 14.97 -1.88
C CYS A 387 1.88 15.54 -1.11
N SER A 388 1.15 14.69 -0.41
CA SER A 388 0.01 15.06 0.44
C SER A 388 0.41 16.06 1.53
N GLN A 389 1.50 15.77 2.26
CA GLN A 389 1.98 16.67 3.31
C GLN A 389 2.59 17.96 2.76
N VAL A 390 3.35 17.88 1.66
CA VAL A 390 3.91 19.06 0.98
C VAL A 390 2.78 20.00 0.55
N TYR A 391 1.75 19.43 -0.08
CA TYR A 391 0.61 20.21 -0.55
C TYR A 391 -0.17 20.84 0.61
N PHE A 392 -0.39 20.10 1.70
CA PHE A 392 -1.00 20.63 2.92
C PHE A 392 -0.22 21.80 3.52
N LYS A 393 1.11 21.66 3.68
CA LYS A 393 1.99 22.72 4.20
C LYS A 393 1.93 23.98 3.32
N GLN A 394 1.83 23.83 2.00
CA GLN A 394 1.79 24.94 1.04
C GLN A 394 0.46 25.70 1.02
N MET A 395 -0.67 25.01 1.15
CA MET A 395 -1.98 25.66 1.09
C MET A 395 -2.28 26.57 2.29
N GLY A 396 -1.61 26.33 3.43
CA GLY A 396 -1.93 26.99 4.69
C GLY A 396 -3.18 26.40 5.35
N HIS A 397 -3.13 26.24 6.67
CA HIS A 397 -4.13 25.52 7.46
C HIS A 397 -5.55 26.11 7.33
N ASP A 398 -5.69 27.44 7.31
CA ASP A 398 -6.99 28.11 7.38
C ASP A 398 -7.84 27.97 6.10
N LYS A 399 -7.20 27.64 4.97
CA LYS A 399 -7.89 27.46 3.68
C LYS A 399 -8.25 26.00 3.40
N PHE A 400 -7.76 25.06 4.21
CA PHE A 400 -7.91 23.62 3.96
C PHE A 400 -9.38 23.17 3.94
N GLN A 401 -10.21 23.64 4.87
CA GLN A 401 -11.64 23.30 4.93
C GLN A 401 -12.47 23.89 3.76
N GLN A 402 -11.87 24.75 2.93
CA GLN A 402 -12.56 25.49 1.87
C GLN A 402 -12.28 24.95 0.45
N TYR A 403 -11.34 24.01 0.28
CA TYR A 403 -10.96 23.54 -1.05
C TYR A 403 -11.84 22.39 -1.56
N PRO A 404 -12.24 22.42 -2.85
CA PRO A 404 -13.04 21.35 -3.44
C PRO A 404 -12.23 20.07 -3.44
N GLN A 405 -12.82 19.03 -2.88
CA GLN A 405 -12.16 17.77 -2.63
C GLN A 405 -11.95 16.88 -3.88
N ARG A 406 -12.37 17.38 -5.04
CA ARG A 406 -12.12 16.80 -6.37
C ARG A 406 -11.51 17.90 -7.24
N MET A 407 -10.19 18.04 -7.17
CA MET A 407 -9.48 19.05 -7.96
C MET A 407 -9.06 18.47 -9.31
N LYS A 408 -9.29 19.25 -10.38
CA LYS A 408 -8.96 18.85 -11.76
C LYS A 408 -7.54 19.24 -12.19
N VAL A 409 -6.85 20.05 -11.39
CA VAL A 409 -5.53 20.60 -11.74
C VAL A 409 -4.56 20.39 -10.58
N LEU A 410 -3.50 19.64 -10.84
CA LEU A 410 -2.33 19.57 -9.96
C LEU A 410 -1.56 20.91 -10.06
N PRO A 411 -1.34 21.63 -8.95
CA PRO A 411 -0.59 22.88 -9.02
C PRO A 411 0.88 22.63 -9.39
N GLU A 412 1.47 23.57 -10.15
CA GLU A 412 2.80 23.41 -10.77
C GLU A 412 3.92 23.09 -9.78
N ASN A 413 3.78 23.53 -8.52
CA ASN A 413 4.73 23.29 -7.44
C ASN A 413 4.72 21.86 -6.88
N CYS A 414 3.68 21.05 -7.11
CA CYS A 414 3.72 19.60 -6.84
C CYS A 414 4.66 18.83 -7.80
N ARG A 415 5.06 19.43 -8.92
CA ARG A 415 6.00 18.82 -9.87
C ARG A 415 7.45 18.86 -9.39
N ARG A 416 7.79 19.75 -8.44
CA ARG A 416 9.13 19.91 -7.86
C ARG A 416 9.03 19.81 -6.35
N CYS A 417 8.87 18.61 -5.80
CA CYS A 417 9.09 18.39 -4.38
C CYS A 417 10.56 18.70 -4.07
N ASN A 418 10.81 19.90 -3.54
CA ASN A 418 12.02 20.42 -2.90
C ASN A 418 13.40 20.20 -3.58
N GLY A 419 13.47 19.77 -4.85
CA GLY A 419 14.77 19.57 -5.52
C GLY A 419 15.67 18.54 -4.84
N GLN A 420 15.07 17.59 -4.10
CA GLN A 420 15.80 16.53 -3.41
C GLN A 420 16.36 15.52 -4.43
N ASP A 421 17.49 14.89 -4.07
CA ASP A 421 18.03 13.76 -4.83
C ASP A 421 17.01 12.61 -4.92
N LEU A 422 17.23 11.68 -5.85
CA LEU A 422 16.43 10.45 -5.92
C LEU A 422 16.47 9.67 -4.58
N PRO A 423 15.40 8.94 -4.22
CA PRO A 423 15.40 8.12 -3.02
C PRO A 423 16.55 7.11 -2.98
N GLY A 424 16.95 6.74 -1.77
CA GLY A 424 18.20 6.04 -1.50
C GLY A 424 18.34 4.71 -2.21
N PHE A 425 17.25 3.95 -2.38
CA PHE A 425 17.28 2.71 -3.15
C PHE A 425 17.84 2.92 -4.55
N TYR A 426 17.39 3.95 -5.27
CA TYR A 426 17.76 4.21 -6.66
C TYR A 426 19.18 4.73 -6.79
N ARG A 427 19.60 5.63 -5.89
CA ARG A 427 20.98 6.13 -5.80
C ARG A 427 21.97 4.99 -5.56
N MET A 428 21.61 4.02 -4.72
CA MET A 428 22.43 2.82 -4.50
C MET A 428 22.54 1.92 -5.73
N VAL A 429 21.48 1.78 -6.54
CA VAL A 429 21.54 1.03 -7.81
C VAL A 429 22.55 1.69 -8.76
N LYS A 430 22.60 3.03 -8.79
CA LYS A 430 23.59 3.82 -9.55
C LYS A 430 25.03 3.72 -8.98
N GLY A 431 25.18 3.29 -7.72
CA GLY A 431 26.47 3.07 -7.07
C GLY A 431 26.87 4.13 -6.04
N GLU A 432 25.96 5.02 -5.69
CA GLU A 432 26.18 5.99 -4.61
C GLU A 432 26.23 5.29 -3.25
N LYS A 433 27.05 5.81 -2.34
CA LYS A 433 27.14 5.34 -0.96
C LYS A 433 26.20 6.17 -0.09
N ILE A 434 25.33 5.49 0.66
CA ILE A 434 24.32 6.09 1.55
C ILE A 434 24.54 5.58 2.96
#